data_AF-A0A161XLX0-F1
#
_entry.id   AF-A0A161XLX0-F1
#
_cell.length_a   1.000
_cell.length_b   1.000
_cell.length_c   1.000
_cell.angle_alpha   90.00
_cell.angle_beta   90.00
_cell.angle_gamma   90.00
#
_symmetry.space_group_name_H-M   'P 1'
#
loop_
_entity.id
_entity.type
_entity.pdbx_description
1 polymer ?
#
loop_
_entity_poly.entity_id
_entity_poly.type
_entity_poly.pdbx_seq_one_letter_code
_entity_poly.pdbx_strand_id
1 'polypeptide(L)' 'MTQDEKKAYMAGYIAACTQIAQTHNQPTMAAELLRSAGLTDDEVKALQLSDFDLGEYAEMQAANPSFFSKSN' A
#
# COMPACT_ATOMS: atom_id res chain seq x y z
N MET A 1 -15.32 13.21 4.49
CA MET A 1 -14.74 11.99 5.07
C MET A 1 -14.04 12.38 6.37
N THR A 2 -14.41 11.75 7.48
CA THR A 2 -13.73 11.91 8.77
C THR A 2 -12.34 11.26 8.72
N GLN A 3 -11.49 11.53 9.72
CA GLN A 3 -10.17 10.89 9.78
C GLN A 3 -10.27 9.38 9.94
N ASP A 4 -11.28 8.88 10.66
CA ASP A 4 -11.49 7.45 10.87
C ASP A 4 -12.03 6.77 9.61
N GLU A 5 -12.93 7.44 8.88
CA GLU A 5 -13.40 6.95 7.57
C GLU A 5 -12.25 6.91 6.56
N LYS A 6 -11.36 7.91 6.57
CA LYS A 6 -10.15 7.91 5.72
C LYS A 6 -9.28 6.71 6.05
N LYS A 7 -8.99 6.45 7.33
CA LYS A 7 -8.17 5.31 7.76
C LYS A 7 -8.80 3.98 7.34
N ALA A 8 -10.09 3.78 7.58
CA ALA A 8 -10.79 2.56 7.20
C ALA A 8 -10.76 2.31 5.68
N TYR A 9 -11.00 3.37 4.89
CA TYR A 9 -10.88 3.30 3.44
C TYR A 9 -9.47 2.90 3.00
N MET A 10 -8.44 3.53 3.57
CA MET A 10 -7.05 3.27 3.23
C MET A 10 -6.58 1.86 3.61
N ALA A 11 -7.02 1.33 4.75
CA ALA A 11 -6.75 -0.05 5.14
C ALA A 11 -7.35 -1.04 4.12
N GLY A 12 -8.61 -0.84 3.72
CA GLY A 12 -9.25 -1.66 2.70
C GLY A 12 -8.59 -1.52 1.32
N TYR A 13 -8.13 -0.32 0.98
CA TYR A 13 -7.45 -0.06 -0.29
C TYR A 13 -6.09 -0.78 -0.38
N ILE A 14 -5.31 -0.78 0.72
CA ILE A 14 -4.07 -1.54 0.80
C ILE A 14 -4.33 -3.03 0.68
N ALA A 15 -5.29 -3.56 1.44
CA ALA A 15 -5.64 -4.97 1.34
C ALA A 15 -6.04 -5.39 -0.09
N ALA A 16 -6.75 -4.54 -0.82
CA ALA A 16 -7.06 -4.81 -2.23
C ALA A 16 -5.80 -4.82 -3.11
N CYS A 17 -4.86 -3.89 -2.88
CA CYS A 17 -3.61 -3.82 -3.65
C CYS A 17 -2.68 -4.99 -3.35
N THR A 18 -2.52 -5.40 -2.08
CA THR A 18 -1.74 -6.58 -1.70
C THR A 18 -2.32 -7.84 -2.34
N GLN A 19 -3.64 -7.95 -2.40
CA GLN A 19 -4.30 -9.08 -3.05
C GLN A 19 -4.09 -9.10 -4.57
N ILE A 20 -4.00 -7.94 -5.23
CA ILE A 20 -3.63 -7.84 -6.65
C ILE A 20 -2.17 -8.29 -6.84
N ALA A 21 -1.25 -7.82 -6.00
CA ALA A 21 0.16 -8.19 -6.06
C ALA A 21 0.30 -9.71 -5.97
N GLN A 22 -0.34 -10.34 -4.98
CA GLN A 22 -0.27 -11.77 -4.74
C GLN A 22 -1.03 -12.60 -5.80
N THR A 23 -2.32 -12.34 -5.98
CA THR A 23 -3.21 -13.22 -6.76
C THR A 23 -2.93 -13.12 -8.25
N HIS A 24 -2.59 -11.93 -8.72
CA HIS A 24 -2.34 -11.67 -10.14
C HIS A 24 -0.85 -11.59 -10.47
N ASN A 25 0.04 -11.70 -9.47
CA ASN A 25 1.48 -11.53 -9.62
C ASN A 25 1.83 -10.20 -10.32
N GLN A 26 1.16 -9.12 -9.91
CA GLN A 26 1.30 -7.76 -10.46
C GLN A 26 1.75 -6.74 -9.39
N PRO A 27 2.90 -6.96 -8.72
CA PRO A 27 3.34 -6.08 -7.63
C PRO A 27 3.63 -4.64 -8.08
N THR A 28 4.12 -4.43 -9.31
CA THR A 28 4.37 -3.08 -9.86
C THR A 28 3.07 -2.29 -10.06
N MET A 29 2.03 -2.92 -10.63
CA MET A 29 0.73 -2.27 -10.83
C MET A 29 0.04 -1.99 -9.49
N ALA A 30 0.10 -2.93 -8.54
CA ALA A 30 -0.41 -2.72 -7.19
C ALA A 30 0.28 -1.53 -6.50
N ALA A 31 1.60 -1.39 -6.67
CA ALA A 31 2.33 -0.23 -6.16
C ALA A 31 1.81 1.06 -6.81
N GLU A 32 1.70 1.12 -8.14
CA GLU A 32 1.18 2.30 -8.85
C GLU A 32 -0.22 2.74 -8.40
N LEU A 33 -1.11 1.77 -8.12
CA LEU A 33 -2.44 2.04 -7.57
C LEU A 33 -2.36 2.68 -6.18
N LEU A 34 -1.54 2.15 -5.26
CA LEU A 34 -1.28 2.77 -3.96
C LEU A 34 -0.79 4.22 -4.09
N ARG A 35 -0.02 4.55 -5.13
CA ARG A 35 0.47 5.92 -5.37
C ARG A 35 -0.66 6.87 -5.64
N SER A 36 -1.59 6.40 -6.48
CA SER A 36 -2.72 7.19 -6.94
C SER A 36 -3.63 7.58 -5.79
N ALA A 37 -3.65 6.76 -4.72
CA ALA A 37 -4.34 7.05 -3.48
C ALA A 37 -3.58 8.03 -2.56
N GLY A 38 -2.30 8.33 -2.84
CA GLY A 38 -1.53 9.35 -2.12
C GLY A 38 -1.16 8.97 -0.70
N LEU A 39 -1.09 7.67 -0.37
CA LEU A 39 -0.63 7.22 0.94
C LEU A 39 0.86 7.48 1.12
N THR A 40 1.22 7.92 2.33
CA THR A 40 2.59 7.94 2.82
C THR A 40 2.91 6.68 3.63
N ASP A 41 4.18 6.28 3.72
CA ASP A 41 4.62 5.14 4.54
C ASP A 41 4.19 5.24 6.00
N ASP A 42 4.18 6.46 6.54
CA ASP A 42 3.78 6.71 7.91
C ASP A 42 2.27 6.46 8.10
N GLU A 43 1.45 6.83 7.10
CA GLU A 43 0.04 6.48 7.08
C GLU A 43 -0.13 4.96 6.95
N VAL A 44 0.66 4.27 6.12
CA VAL A 44 0.59 2.80 6.00
C VAL A 44 0.91 2.11 7.32
N LYS A 45 1.98 2.51 8.00
CA LYS A 45 2.37 1.98 9.31
C LYS A 45 1.30 2.22 10.39
N ALA A 46 0.53 3.29 10.27
CA ALA A 46 -0.54 3.62 11.21
C ALA A 46 -1.82 2.77 11.02
N LEU A 47 -1.94 2.00 9.92
CA LEU A 47 -3.17 1.26 9.58
C LEU A 47 -3.33 -0.09 10.28
N GLN A 48 -2.41 -0.49 11.17
CA GLN A 48 -2.46 -1.77 11.90
C GLN A 48 -2.77 -2.96 10.96
N LEU A 49 -2.02 -3.03 9.86
CA LEU A 49 -2.18 -4.06 8.83
C LEU A 49 -1.84 -5.46 9.37
N SER A 50 -2.37 -6.48 8.70
CA SER A 50 -2.00 -7.86 9.00
C SER A 50 -0.56 -8.16 8.58
N ASP A 51 0.08 -9.18 9.18
CA ASP A 51 1.44 -9.61 8.80
C ASP A 51 1.51 -9.98 7.31
N PHE A 52 0.42 -10.52 6.77
CA PHE A 52 0.30 -10.84 5.35
C PHE A 52 0.38 -9.56 4.49
N ASP A 53 -0.46 -8.57 4.79
CA ASP A 53 -0.50 -7.31 4.04
C ASP A 53 0.83 -6.54 4.14
N LEU A 54 1.50 -6.62 5.30
CA LEU A 54 2.83 -6.03 5.49
C LEU A 54 3.90 -6.69 4.60
N GLY A 55 3.84 -8.02 4.44
CA GLY A 55 4.75 -8.77 3.57
C GLY A 55 4.58 -8.36 2.10
N GLU A 56 3.35 -8.41 1.61
CA GLU A 56 3.03 -8.02 0.22
C GLU A 56 3.35 -6.55 -0.04
N TYR A 57 3.07 -5.67 0.93
CA TYR A 57 3.45 -4.26 0.83
C TYR A 57 4.98 -4.08 0.74
N ALA A 58 5.77 -4.90 1.43
CA ALA A 58 7.23 -4.88 1.30
C ALA A 58 7.69 -5.38 -0.08
N GLU A 59 7.04 -6.39 -0.66
CA GLU A 59 7.33 -6.85 -2.03
C GLU A 59 6.99 -5.78 -3.08
N MET A 60 5.86 -5.08 -2.90
CA MET A 60 5.48 -3.95 -3.72
C MET A 60 6.49 -2.80 -3.63
N GLN A 61 7.02 -2.53 -2.43
CA GLN A 61 8.12 -1.58 -2.23
C GLN A 61 9.41 -2.00 -2.95
N ALA A 62 9.77 -3.27 -2.86
CA ALA A 62 10.96 -3.80 -3.53
C ALA A 62 10.82 -3.80 -5.06
N ALA A 63 9.61 -4.06 -5.57
CA ALA A 63 9.30 -4.02 -7.00
C ALA A 63 9.30 -2.59 -7.57
N ASN A 64 9.15 -1.57 -6.71
CA ASN A 64 9.19 -0.16 -7.12
C ASN A 64 9.89 0.73 -6.09
N PRO A 65 11.24 0.66 -5.95
CA PRO A 65 11.96 1.36 -4.88
C PRO A 65 11.92 2.90 -5.01
N SER A 66 11.87 3.40 -6.25
CA SER A 66 11.76 4.83 -6.58
C SER A 66 10.45 5.47 -6.10
N PHE A 67 9.50 4.65 -5.69
CA PHE A 67 8.18 5.09 -5.25
C PHE A 67 8.16 5.54 -3.79
N PHE A 68 8.89 4.83 -2.93
CA PHE A 68 8.86 5.00 -1.47
C PHE A 68 10.07 5.82 -0.97
N SER A 69 11.12 5.90 -1.78
CA SER A 69 12.17 6.92 -1.64
C SER A 69 11.59 8.28 -2.02
N LYS A 70 11.25 9.12 -1.03
CA LYS A 70 10.99 10.54 -1.23
C LYS A 70 12.02 11.13 -2.19
N SER A 71 11.55 11.82 -3.23
CA SER A 71 12.35 12.82 -3.94
C SER A 71 12.98 13.74 -2.88
N ASN A 72 14.30 13.85 -2.91
CA ASN A 72 15.08 14.84 -2.16
C ASN A 72 14.51 16.26 -2.37
#